data_AF-A0A1I3KRN2-F1
#
_entry.id   AF-A0A1I3KRN2-F1
#
_cell.length_a   1.000
_cell.length_b   1.000
_cell.length_c   1.000
_cell.angle_alpha   90.00
_cell.angle_beta   90.00
_cell.angle_gamma   90.00
#
_symmetry.space_group_name_H-M   'P 1'
#
loop_
_entity.id
_entity.type
_entity.pdbx_description
1 polymer ?
#
loop_
_entity_poly.entity_id
_entity_poly.type
_entity_poly.pdbx_seq_one_letter_code
_entity_poly.pdbx_strand_id
1 'polypeptide(L)'
;MNNQSVSVSKAKKAIADYKKAIGRPEGMAELSIFYCEEAFGFLESCSMEDESYFAALIRMYGRSLEFVSSLPTAQRAAYLERLDKLRSRGSHVGCGAG
;
A
#
# COMPACT_ATOMS: atom_id res chain seq x y z
N MET A 1 -5.07 3.50 -29.15
CA MET A 1 -5.01 3.43 -27.67
C MET A 1 -5.57 4.72 -27.11
N ASN A 2 -6.68 4.63 -26.38
CA ASN A 2 -7.42 5.81 -25.94
C ASN A 2 -6.70 6.33 -24.69
N ASN A 3 -6.00 7.45 -24.82
CA ASN A 3 -5.29 8.11 -23.72
C ASN A 3 -6.31 8.75 -22.74
N GLN A 4 -7.07 7.91 -22.02
CA GLN A 4 -7.82 8.37 -20.85
C GLN A 4 -6.79 8.89 -19.86
N SER A 5 -6.66 10.21 -19.77
CA SER A 5 -5.79 10.86 -18.80
C SER A 5 -6.06 10.28 -17.42
N VAL A 6 -5.11 9.51 -16.90
CA VAL A 6 -5.16 8.94 -15.56
C VAL A 6 -5.18 10.14 -14.60
N SER A 7 -6.35 10.43 -14.06
CA SER A 7 -6.56 11.60 -13.21
C SER A 7 -6.39 11.21 -11.75
N VAL A 8 -5.27 11.61 -11.17
CA VAL A 8 -4.96 11.39 -9.74
C VAL A 8 -6.06 11.97 -8.83
N SER A 9 -6.64 13.11 -9.20
CA SER A 9 -7.74 13.73 -8.46
C SER A 9 -9.03 12.90 -8.50
N LYS A 10 -9.36 12.28 -9.63
CA LYS A 10 -10.49 11.34 -9.72
C LYS A 10 -10.25 10.07 -8.89
N ALA A 11 -9.04 9.51 -8.91
CA ALA A 11 -8.68 8.35 -8.10
C ALA A 11 -8.78 8.67 -6.59
N LYS A 12 -8.23 9.81 -6.16
CA LYS A 12 -8.33 10.28 -4.77
C LYS A 12 -9.78 10.50 -4.34
N LYS A 13 -10.63 11.06 -5.22
CA LYS A 13 -12.05 11.27 -4.95
C LYS A 13 -12.79 9.94 -4.80
N ALA A 14 -12.56 8.97 -5.69
CA ALA A 14 -13.17 7.64 -5.60
C ALA A 14 -12.82 6.93 -4.27
N ILE A 15 -11.57 7.03 -3.82
CA ILE A 15 -11.14 6.49 -2.51
C ILE A 15 -11.87 7.20 -1.36
N ALA A 16 -11.99 8.53 -1.40
CA ALA A 16 -12.69 9.30 -0.37
C ALA A 16 -14.21 8.99 -0.34
N ASP A 17 -14.81 8.83 -1.51
CA ASP A 17 -16.23 8.50 -1.66
C ASP A 17 -16.52 7.08 -1.17
N TYR A 18 -15.66 6.10 -1.48
CA TYR A 18 -15.73 4.74 -0.92
C TYR A 18 -15.62 4.73 0.61
N LYS A 19 -14.66 5.51 1.14
CA LYS A 19 -14.46 5.64 2.59
C LYS A 19 -15.68 6.26 3.29
N LYS A 20 -16.39 7.19 2.63
CA LYS A 20 -17.63 7.81 3.15
C LYS A 20 -18.87 6.92 3.01
N ALA A 21 -18.97 6.15 1.94
CA ALA A 21 -20.18 5.41 1.60
C ALA A 21 -20.35 4.12 2.42
N ILE A 22 -19.27 3.35 2.59
CA ILE A 22 -19.30 2.07 3.31
C ILE A 22 -18.11 1.94 4.26
N GLY A 23 -16.93 2.49 3.89
CA GLY A 23 -15.79 2.64 4.79
C GLY A 23 -15.35 1.36 5.52
N ARG A 24 -15.69 0.18 4.97
CA ARG A 24 -15.45 -1.10 5.63
C ARG A 24 -13.96 -1.22 5.91
N PRO A 25 -13.56 -1.39 7.18
CA PRO A 25 -12.16 -1.42 7.55
C PRO A 25 -11.42 -2.55 6.81
N GLU A 26 -12.13 -3.63 6.41
CA GLU A 26 -11.59 -4.73 5.62
C GLU A 26 -11.19 -4.28 4.22
N GLY A 27 -12.07 -3.54 3.54
CA GLY A 27 -11.80 -3.03 2.19
C GLY A 27 -10.68 -1.98 2.18
N MET A 28 -10.60 -1.16 3.24
CA MET A 28 -9.51 -0.19 3.38
C MET A 28 -8.18 -0.87 3.70
N ALA A 29 -8.18 -1.92 4.53
CA ALA A 29 -7.00 -2.74 4.78
C ALA A 29 -6.53 -3.42 3.48
N GLU A 30 -7.41 -4.08 2.74
CA GLU A 30 -7.07 -4.72 1.47
C GLU A 30 -6.49 -3.74 0.46
N LEU A 31 -7.15 -2.61 0.22
CA LEU A 31 -6.71 -1.61 -0.76
C LEU A 31 -5.35 -1.00 -0.39
N SER A 32 -5.11 -0.74 0.90
CA SER A 32 -3.85 -0.14 1.35
C SER A 32 -2.69 -1.14 1.29
N ILE A 33 -2.93 -2.42 1.59
CA ILE A 33 -1.92 -3.49 1.47
C ILE A 33 -1.61 -3.74 0.00
N PHE A 34 -2.62 -3.87 -0.86
CA PHE A 34 -2.44 -4.06 -2.30
C PHE A 34 -1.62 -2.91 -2.91
N TYR A 35 -1.88 -1.66 -2.52
CA TYR A 35 -1.04 -0.52 -2.94
C TYR A 35 0.43 -0.73 -2.55
N CYS A 36 0.71 -1.18 -1.32
CA CYS A 36 2.08 -1.41 -0.88
C CYS A 36 2.76 -2.56 -1.64
N GLU A 37 2.02 -3.64 -1.93
CA GLU A 37 2.51 -4.78 -2.71
C GLU A 37 2.92 -4.37 -4.13
N GLU A 38 2.05 -3.65 -4.83
CA GLU A 38 2.31 -3.17 -6.19
C GLU A 38 3.43 -2.14 -6.21
N ALA A 39 3.47 -1.21 -5.24
CA ALA A 39 4.51 -0.20 -5.16
C ALA A 39 5.89 -0.81 -4.87
N PHE A 40 5.97 -1.81 -3.97
CA PHE A 40 7.21 -2.56 -3.76
C PHE A 40 7.61 -3.38 -4.98
N GLY A 41 6.66 -4.05 -5.64
CA GLY A 41 6.95 -4.79 -6.89
C GLY A 41 7.51 -3.88 -7.98
N PHE A 42 7.01 -2.65 -8.08
CA PHE A 42 7.56 -1.66 -8.99
C PHE A 42 8.99 -1.23 -8.63
N LEU A 43 9.28 -0.99 -7.35
CA LEU A 43 10.64 -0.68 -6.87
C LEU A 43 11.64 -1.81 -7.12
N GLU A 44 11.21 -3.08 -7.00
CA GLU A 44 12.08 -4.22 -7.32
C GLU A 44 12.36 -4.34 -8.83
N SER A 45 11.42 -3.88 -9.67
CA SER A 45 11.56 -3.95 -11.13
C SER A 45 12.40 -2.82 -11.74
N CYS A 46 12.55 -1.70 -11.03
CA CYS A 46 13.23 -0.51 -11.52
C CYS A 46 14.03 0.16 -10.39
N SER A 47 15.30 0.47 -10.62
CA SER A 47 16.09 1.33 -9.72
C SER A 47 15.51 2.74 -9.69
N MET A 48 14.64 2.99 -8.72
CA MET A 48 13.96 4.25 -8.48
C MET A 48 14.48 4.85 -7.18
N GLU A 49 15.04 6.06 -7.25
CA GLU A 49 15.61 6.80 -6.10
C GLU A 49 14.73 8.02 -5.72
N ASP A 50 13.43 7.94 -5.98
CA ASP A 50 12.50 9.03 -5.65
C ASP A 50 12.11 8.97 -4.17
N GLU A 51 12.74 9.83 -3.36
CA GLU A 51 12.47 9.96 -1.92
C GLU A 51 10.97 10.19 -1.62
N SER A 52 10.28 10.95 -2.47
CA SER A 52 8.86 11.24 -2.29
C SER A 52 7.99 10.00 -2.51
N TYR A 53 8.41 9.12 -3.43
CA TYR A 53 7.80 7.81 -3.64
C TYR A 53 7.99 6.90 -2.43
N PHE A 54 9.22 6.80 -1.91
CA PHE A 54 9.50 6.02 -0.69
C PHE A 54 8.70 6.56 0.51
N ALA A 55 8.64 7.88 0.68
CA ALA A 55 7.85 8.50 1.73
C ALA A 55 6.35 8.19 1.60
N ALA A 56 5.81 8.19 0.37
CA ALA A 56 4.43 7.81 0.12
C ALA A 56 4.16 6.34 0.45
N LEU A 57 5.09 5.44 0.09
CA LEU A 57 5.02 4.01 0.39
C LEU A 57 5.06 3.74 1.89
N ILE A 58 6.04 4.30 2.61
CA ILE A 58 6.14 4.19 4.09
C ILE A 58 4.86 4.69 4.75
N ARG A 59 4.34 5.83 4.30
CA ARG A 59 3.08 6.38 4.83
C ARG A 59 1.89 5.47 4.57
N MET A 60 1.81 4.82 3.41
CA MET A 60 0.72 3.89 3.12
C MET A 60 0.85 2.59 3.92
N TYR A 61 2.07 2.09 4.11
CA TYR A 61 2.34 0.93 4.95
C TYR A 61 1.87 1.18 6.39
N GLY A 62 2.19 2.36 6.96
CA GLY A 62 1.68 2.76 8.27
C GLY A 62 0.15 2.79 8.35
N ARG A 63 -0.53 3.37 7.36
CA ARG A 63 -2.00 3.36 7.30
C ARG A 63 -2.58 1.95 7.15
N SER A 64 -1.89 1.06 6.46
CA SER A 64 -2.31 -0.34 6.32
C SER A 64 -2.36 -1.02 7.70
N LEU A 65 -1.34 -0.79 8.54
CA LEU A 65 -1.32 -1.29 9.92
C LEU A 65 -2.45 -0.70 10.76
N GLU A 66 -2.76 0.59 10.62
CA GLU A 66 -3.89 1.22 11.31
C GLU A 66 -5.23 0.57 10.93
N PHE A 67 -5.47 0.35 9.64
CA PHE A 67 -6.70 -0.32 9.18
C PHE A 67 -6.79 -1.76 9.67
N VAL A 68 -5.71 -2.54 9.57
CA VAL A 68 -5.68 -3.92 10.07
C VAL A 68 -5.89 -3.96 11.58
N SER A 69 -5.34 -3.00 12.32
CA SER A 69 -5.53 -2.89 13.77
C SER A 69 -6.96 -2.55 14.18
N SER A 70 -7.80 -2.08 13.25
CA SER A 70 -9.23 -1.86 13.49
C SER A 70 -10.11 -3.08 13.20
N LEU A 71 -9.56 -4.15 12.60
CA LEU A 71 -10.30 -5.36 12.23
C LEU A 71 -10.54 -6.32 13.41
N PRO A 72 -11.49 -7.26 13.32
CA PRO A 72 -11.60 -8.38 14.25
C PRO A 72 -10.34 -9.27 14.22
N THR A 73 -9.91 -9.76 15.37
CA THR A 73 -8.66 -10.55 15.53
C THR A 73 -8.55 -11.72 14.54
N ALA A 74 -9.66 -12.41 14.26
CA ALA A 74 -9.69 -13.54 13.34
C ALA A 74 -9.29 -13.18 11.90
N GLN A 75 -9.48 -11.91 11.49
CA GLN A 75 -9.18 -11.44 10.14
C GLN A 75 -7.79 -10.79 10.04
N ARG A 76 -7.20 -10.36 11.16
CA ARG A 76 -5.90 -9.66 11.15
C ARG A 76 -4.76 -10.53 10.67
N ALA A 77 -4.77 -11.82 11.00
CA ALA A 77 -3.64 -12.72 10.77
C ALA A 77 -3.19 -12.74 9.30
N ALA A 78 -4.12 -12.90 8.37
CA ALA A 78 -3.82 -12.94 6.93
C ALA A 78 -3.23 -11.62 6.41
N TYR A 79 -3.72 -10.48 6.91
CA TYR A 79 -3.21 -9.17 6.54
C TYR A 79 -1.83 -8.87 7.12
N LEU A 80 -1.61 -9.26 8.38
CA LEU A 80 -0.31 -9.11 9.03
C LEU A 80 0.75 -9.97 8.35
N GLU A 81 0.41 -11.18 7.90
CA GLU A 81 1.33 -12.04 7.16
C GLU A 81 1.79 -11.39 5.84
N ARG A 82 0.88 -10.75 5.09
CA ARG A 82 1.23 -10.02 3.86
C ARG A 82 2.13 -8.83 4.13
N LEU A 83 1.81 -8.04 5.16
CA LEU A 83 2.64 -6.90 5.58
C LEU A 83 4.03 -7.35 6.06
N ASP A 84 4.12 -8.46 6.78
CA ASP A 84 5.41 -9.01 7.22
C ASP A 84 6.28 -9.46 6.05
N LYS A 85 5.69 -10.10 5.03
CA LYS A 85 6.39 -10.43 3.77
C LYS A 85 6.92 -9.19 3.05
N LEU A 86 6.17 -8.08 3.05
CA LEU A 86 6.66 -6.82 2.47
C LEU A 86 7.82 -6.24 3.27
N ARG A 87 7.74 -6.27 4.61
CA ARG A 87 8.84 -5.84 5.47
C ARG A 87 10.09 -6.68 5.26
N SER A 88 9.97 -8.00 5.18
CA SER A 88 11.13 -8.89 4.97
C SER A 88 11.80 -8.62 3.62
N ARG A 89 11.02 -8.34 2.57
CA ARG A 89 11.54 -7.91 1.26
C ARG A 89 12.26 -6.57 1.33
N GLY A 90 11.66 -5.56 1.96
CA GLY A 90 12.29 -4.24 2.14
C GLY A 90 13.57 -4.28 2.98
N SER A 91 13.70 -5.24 3.89
CA SER A 91 14.92 -5.44 4.69
C SER A 91 16.12 -5.87 3.84
N HIS A 92 15.88 -6.47 2.66
CA HIS A 92 16.93 -6.79 1.68
C HIS A 92 17.28 -5.59 0.77
N VAL A 93 16.36 -4.65 0.56
CA VAL A 93 16.55 -3.49 -0.32
C VAL A 93 17.47 -2.41 0.32
N GLY A 94 17.72 -2.48 1.63
CA GLY A 94 18.63 -1.59 2.36
C GLY A 94 20.07 -2.09 2.51
N CYS A 95 20.41 -3.30 2.02
CA CYS A 95 21.79 -3.79 2.04
C CYS A 95 22.46 -3.47 0.70
N GLY A 96 23.02 -2.28 0.59
CA GLY A 96 24.15 -2.05 -0.30
C GLY A 96 25.30 -2.96 0.12
N ALA A 97 25.41 -4.12 -0.53
CA ALA A 97 26.60 -4.95 -0.49
C ALA A 97 27.34 -4.77 -1.81
N GLY A 98 28.37 -3.91 -1.79
CA GLY A 98 29.45 -3.85 -2.79
C GLY A 98 29.23 -2.87 -3.92
#